data_AF-A0A9E4WA61-F1
#
_entry.id   AF-A0A9E4WA61-F1
#
_cell.length_a   1.000
_cell.length_b   1.000
_cell.length_c   1.000
_cell.angle_alpha   90.00
_cell.angle_beta   90.00
_cell.angle_gamma   90.00
#
_symmetry.space_group_name_H-M   'P 1'
#
loop_
_entity.id
_entity.type
_entity.pdbx_description
1 polymer ?
#
loop_
_entity_poly.entity_id
_entity_poly.type
_entity_poly.pdbx_seq_one_letter_code
_entity_poly.pdbx_strand_id
1 'polypeptide(L)'
;MRARFASVDDGLDPIADKPTGLGRWSAIGLVVVSAAIGFVLVLIELALHPPASDLTTLATFLAISGGSTMLLVLGFRRFQFLVRLPSLRARLILGSVLTTTLALINVGFTAFLMFISAHDLALLAGLLAFSLGVSVFAASAITGPVVRSLRDLGTAVAKISSGDLKVRVPVESGDEVGVLAVSINAMAAKLEAGADKERELTQSRRELVSAVSHDLRTPLASIRVMVESLVDGVVDDQETADRYLRNTLSEVEYLGQLV
;
A
#
# COMPACT_ATOMS: atom_id res chain seq x y z
N MET A 1 -5.76 21.03 33.94
CA MET A 1 -6.73 20.24 33.13
C MET A 1 -5.96 19.45 32.08
N ARG A 2 -5.62 18.18 32.36
CA ARG A 2 -4.96 17.27 31.42
C ARG A 2 -6.04 16.46 30.71
N ALA A 3 -6.26 16.70 29.42
CA ALA A 3 -7.14 15.89 28.59
C ALA A 3 -6.50 14.50 28.40
N ARG A 4 -7.25 13.46 28.76
CA ARG A 4 -6.92 12.06 28.49
C ARG A 4 -6.93 11.84 26.98
N PHE A 5 -5.79 11.47 26.41
CA PHE A 5 -5.74 10.81 25.11
C PHE A 5 -6.44 9.46 25.25
N ALA A 6 -7.58 9.30 24.58
CA ALA A 6 -8.15 7.98 24.31
C ALA A 6 -7.22 7.31 23.29
N SER A 7 -6.59 6.22 23.73
CA SER A 7 -5.77 5.34 22.89
C SER A 7 -6.66 4.72 21.81
N VAL A 8 -6.41 5.11 20.56
CA VAL A 8 -6.90 4.43 19.36
C VAL A 8 -6.12 3.12 19.23
N ASP A 9 -6.51 2.11 20.00
CA ASP A 9 -5.88 0.78 19.98
C ASP A 9 -6.89 -0.38 20.02
N ASP A 10 -8.17 -0.09 19.76
CA ASP A 10 -9.22 -1.11 19.62
C ASP A 10 -9.62 -1.22 18.15
N GLY A 11 -8.95 -2.11 17.40
CA GLY A 11 -9.40 -2.45 16.04
C GLY A 11 -8.38 -3.06 15.08
N LEU A 12 -7.13 -3.25 15.48
CA LEU A 12 -6.20 -4.08 14.71
C LEU A 12 -6.19 -5.47 15.33
N ASP A 13 -7.14 -6.31 14.91
CA ASP A 13 -7.01 -7.76 15.09
C ASP A 13 -5.60 -8.16 14.60
N PRO A 14 -4.78 -8.85 15.42
CA PRO A 14 -3.54 -9.41 14.92
C PRO A 14 -3.93 -10.32 13.75
N ILE A 15 -3.40 -10.03 12.56
CA ILE A 15 -3.59 -10.84 11.36
C ILE A 15 -3.30 -12.27 11.77
N ALA A 16 -4.37 -13.04 12.02
CA ALA A 16 -4.25 -14.42 12.42
C ALA A 16 -3.43 -15.11 11.33
N ASP A 17 -2.29 -15.65 11.73
CA ASP A 17 -1.38 -16.40 10.87
C ASP A 17 -2.15 -17.62 10.38
N LYS A 18 -2.89 -17.45 9.27
CA LYS A 18 -3.62 -18.52 8.61
C LYS A 18 -2.58 -19.60 8.29
N PRO A 19 -2.88 -20.88 8.59
CA PRO A 19 -1.92 -21.96 8.42
C PRO A 19 -1.30 -21.86 7.03
N THR A 20 0.02 -21.68 7.03
CA THR A 20 0.82 -21.31 5.87
C THR A 20 0.31 -21.97 4.60
N GLY A 21 -0.05 -21.19 3.58
CA GLY A 21 -0.61 -21.69 2.32
C GLY A 21 0.29 -22.66 1.55
N LEU A 22 1.46 -23.01 2.08
CA LEU A 22 2.43 -23.98 1.57
C LEU A 22 1.79 -25.32 1.16
N GLY A 23 0.85 -25.86 1.95
CA GLY A 23 0.18 -27.12 1.64
C GLY A 23 -0.76 -27.05 0.42
N ARG A 24 -1.43 -25.91 0.20
CA ARG A 24 -2.27 -25.70 -0.98
C ARG A 24 -1.44 -25.57 -2.25
N TRP A 25 -0.30 -24.86 -2.17
CA TRP A 25 0.57 -24.66 -3.32
C TRP A 25 1.31 -25.94 -3.75
N SER A 26 1.71 -26.79 -2.80
CA SER A 26 2.29 -28.10 -3.15
C SER A 26 1.26 -29.02 -3.80
N ALA A 27 0.01 -29.05 -3.32
CA ALA A 27 -1.06 -29.84 -3.93
C ALA A 27 -1.38 -29.37 -5.37
N ILE A 28 -1.52 -28.06 -5.58
CA ILE A 28 -1.76 -27.49 -6.91
C ILE A 28 -0.60 -27.79 -7.85
N GLY A 29 0.65 -27.63 -7.38
CA GLY A 29 1.83 -27.94 -8.19
C GLY A 29 1.86 -29.40 -8.65
N LEU A 30 1.48 -30.33 -7.76
CA LEU A 30 1.49 -31.76 -8.06
C LEU A 30 0.46 -32.09 -9.14
N VAL A 31 -0.75 -31.54 -9.02
CA VAL A 31 -1.81 -31.70 -10.03
C VAL A 31 -1.38 -31.15 -11.38
N VAL A 32 -0.77 -29.95 -11.42
CA VAL A 32 -0.32 -29.33 -12.66
C VAL A 32 0.79 -30.16 -13.33
N VAL A 33 1.77 -30.62 -12.56
CA VAL A 33 2.86 -31.47 -13.08
C VAL A 33 2.32 -32.78 -13.61
N SER A 34 1.46 -33.48 -12.85
CA SER A 34 0.85 -34.74 -13.30
C SER A 34 -0.01 -34.55 -14.55
N ALA A 35 -0.79 -33.47 -14.64
CA ALA A 35 -1.59 -33.16 -15.82
C ALA A 35 -0.72 -32.86 -17.05
N ALA A 36 0.38 -32.11 -16.87
CA ALA A 36 1.32 -31.82 -17.94
C ALA A 36 2.02 -33.08 -18.46
N ILE A 37 2.45 -33.98 -17.56
CA ILE A 37 3.04 -35.27 -17.94
C ILE A 37 2.03 -36.10 -18.74
N GLY A 38 0.80 -36.24 -18.23
CA GLY A 38 -0.26 -36.99 -18.93
C GLY A 38 -0.57 -36.42 -20.30
N PHE A 39 -0.66 -35.10 -20.42
CA PHE A 39 -0.88 -34.41 -21.70
C PHE A 39 0.24 -34.69 -22.71
N VAL A 40 1.51 -34.60 -22.29
CA VAL A 40 2.67 -34.88 -23.16
C VAL A 40 2.67 -36.33 -23.63
N LEU A 41 2.37 -37.30 -22.74
CA LEU A 41 2.31 -38.71 -23.09
C LEU A 41 1.21 -39.01 -24.12
N VAL A 42 0.00 -38.46 -23.92
CA VAL A 42 -1.12 -38.62 -24.87
C VAL A 42 -0.77 -38.01 -26.23
N LEU A 43 -0.15 -36.84 -26.24
CA LEU A 43 0.22 -36.14 -27.47
C LEU A 43 1.27 -36.95 -28.25
N ILE A 44 2.27 -37.52 -27.57
CA ILE A 44 3.30 -38.36 -28.19
C ILE A 44 2.70 -39.68 -28.70
N GLU A 45 1.82 -40.31 -27.94
CA GLU A 45 1.11 -41.52 -28.38
C GLU A 45 0.33 -41.27 -29.67
N LEU A 46 -0.42 -40.17 -29.73
CA LEU A 46 -1.23 -39.81 -30.90
C LEU A 46 -0.36 -39.47 -32.12
N ALA A 47 0.80 -38.84 -31.92
CA ALA A 47 1.65 -38.36 -33.01
C ALA A 47 2.57 -39.43 -33.58
N LEU A 48 3.14 -40.28 -32.71
CA LEU A 48 4.28 -41.13 -33.07
C LEU A 48 4.00 -42.63 -32.92
N HIS A 49 2.90 -43.02 -32.26
CA HIS A 49 2.56 -44.42 -31.94
C HIS A 49 3.78 -45.26 -31.49
N PRO A 50 4.56 -44.79 -30.49
CA PRO A 50 5.77 -45.46 -30.04
C PRO A 50 5.46 -46.83 -29.40
N PRO A 51 6.44 -47.74 -29.35
CA PRO A 51 6.29 -48.99 -28.61
C PRO A 51 6.10 -48.73 -27.11
N ALA A 52 5.35 -49.61 -26.43
CA ALA A 52 4.98 -49.42 -25.02
C ALA A 52 6.18 -49.28 -24.06
N SER A 53 7.34 -49.88 -24.39
CA SER A 53 8.59 -49.72 -23.64
C SER A 53 9.06 -48.26 -23.59
N ASP A 54 8.91 -47.54 -24.70
CA ASP A 54 9.42 -46.18 -24.86
C ASP A 54 8.52 -45.19 -24.13
N LEU A 55 7.20 -45.45 -24.14
CA LEU A 55 6.23 -44.74 -23.30
C LEU A 55 6.56 -44.84 -21.81
N THR A 56 6.92 -46.03 -21.31
CA THR A 56 7.26 -46.20 -19.89
C THR A 56 8.57 -45.49 -19.52
N THR A 57 9.57 -45.53 -20.41
CA THR A 57 10.84 -44.81 -20.25
C THR A 57 10.62 -43.31 -20.25
N LEU A 58 9.79 -42.81 -21.16
CA LEU A 58 9.44 -41.40 -21.24
C LEU A 58 8.64 -40.93 -20.01
N ALA A 59 7.67 -41.73 -19.55
CA ALA A 59 6.86 -41.42 -18.37
C ALA A 59 7.71 -41.35 -17.10
N THR A 60 8.61 -42.31 -16.89
CA THR A 60 9.54 -42.31 -15.75
C THR A 60 10.49 -41.13 -15.81
N PHE A 61 11.02 -40.81 -16.99
CA PHE A 61 11.87 -39.65 -17.21
C PHE A 61 11.15 -38.33 -16.87
N LEU A 62 9.95 -38.12 -17.44
CA LEU A 62 9.10 -36.95 -17.19
C LEU A 62 8.72 -36.81 -15.72
N ALA A 63 8.45 -37.91 -15.03
CA ALA A 63 8.12 -37.91 -13.60
C ALA A 63 9.30 -37.45 -12.72
N ILE A 64 10.51 -37.98 -12.97
CA ILE A 64 11.73 -37.60 -12.23
C ILE A 64 12.11 -36.13 -12.51
N SER A 65 12.08 -35.75 -13.79
CA SER A 65 12.37 -34.40 -14.27
C SER A 65 11.38 -33.36 -13.72
N GLY A 66 10.07 -33.62 -13.83
CA GLY A 66 9.01 -32.75 -13.30
C GLY A 66 9.02 -32.68 -11.77
N GLY A 67 9.20 -33.82 -11.09
CA GLY A 67 9.25 -33.90 -9.64
C GLY A 67 10.44 -33.15 -9.03
N SER A 68 11.64 -33.30 -9.61
CA SER A 68 12.84 -32.57 -9.16
C SER A 68 12.67 -31.06 -9.34
N THR A 69 12.15 -30.61 -10.48
CA THR A 69 11.85 -29.19 -10.75
C THR A 69 10.88 -28.64 -9.71
N MET A 70 9.80 -29.37 -9.41
CA MET A 70 8.78 -28.95 -8.45
C MET A 70 9.34 -28.86 -7.01
N LEU A 71 10.11 -29.85 -6.56
CA LEU A 71 10.74 -29.84 -5.25
C LEU A 71 11.69 -28.64 -5.08
N LEU A 72 12.44 -28.31 -6.11
CA LEU A 72 13.36 -27.17 -6.10
C LEU A 72 12.62 -25.83 -6.05
N VAL A 73 11.51 -25.68 -6.78
CA VAL A 73 10.64 -24.48 -6.70
C VAL A 73 10.03 -24.33 -5.30
N LEU A 74 9.56 -25.43 -4.69
CA LEU A 74 9.00 -25.40 -3.34
C LEU A 74 10.07 -25.08 -2.29
N GLY A 75 11.24 -25.71 -2.38
CA GLY A 75 12.40 -25.43 -1.54
C GLY A 75 12.84 -23.98 -1.66
N PHE A 76 12.85 -23.43 -2.88
CA PHE A 76 13.18 -22.04 -3.11
C PHE A 76 12.14 -21.07 -2.54
N ARG A 77 10.84 -21.33 -2.70
CA ARG A 77 9.81 -20.50 -2.05
C ARG A 77 10.01 -20.46 -0.54
N ARG A 78 10.36 -21.60 0.07
CA ARG A 78 10.69 -21.69 1.49
C ARG A 78 11.96 -20.91 1.82
N PHE A 79 13.00 -20.99 0.98
CA PHE A 79 14.26 -20.25 1.14
C PHE A 79 14.09 -18.74 0.98
N GLN A 80 13.33 -18.27 -0.02
CA GLN A 80 13.00 -16.84 -0.19
C GLN A 80 12.18 -16.28 0.96
N PHE A 81 11.40 -17.12 1.65
CA PHE A 81 10.72 -16.71 2.88
C PHE A 81 11.70 -16.55 4.05
N LEU A 82 12.74 -17.39 4.10
CA LEU A 82 13.80 -17.35 5.12
C LEU A 82 14.78 -16.18 4.89
N VAL A 83 15.13 -15.87 3.63
CA VAL A 83 16.04 -14.78 3.28
C VAL A 83 15.25 -13.49 3.03
N ARG A 84 15.21 -12.59 4.03
CA ARG A 84 14.64 -11.25 3.87
C ARG A 84 15.53 -10.37 2.98
N LEU A 85 15.29 -10.39 1.67
CA LEU A 85 15.93 -9.45 0.76
C LEU A 85 15.31 -8.05 0.90
N PRO A 86 16.12 -6.98 0.95
CA PRO A 86 15.64 -5.62 1.20
C PRO A 86 14.94 -4.96 -0.01
N SER A 87 15.08 -5.51 -1.22
CA SER A 87 14.44 -4.95 -2.42
C SER A 87 13.55 -5.96 -3.14
N LEU A 88 12.35 -5.53 -3.51
CA LEU A 88 11.39 -6.33 -4.29
C LEU A 88 11.98 -6.75 -5.64
N ARG A 89 12.73 -5.85 -6.29
CA ARG A 89 13.42 -6.12 -7.56
C ARG A 89 14.42 -7.27 -7.44
N ALA A 90 15.28 -7.27 -6.43
CA ALA A 90 16.25 -8.36 -6.25
C ALA A 90 15.55 -9.70 -5.98
N ARG A 91 14.47 -9.69 -5.20
CA ARG A 91 13.69 -10.90 -4.92
C ARG A 91 13.07 -11.50 -6.18
N LEU A 92 12.49 -10.67 -7.04
CA LEU A 92 11.88 -11.13 -8.30
C LEU A 92 12.94 -11.63 -9.30
N ILE A 93 14.02 -10.87 -9.50
CA ILE A 93 15.11 -11.27 -10.40
C ILE A 93 15.75 -12.58 -9.93
N LEU A 94 16.05 -12.71 -8.65
CA LEU A 94 16.63 -13.93 -8.09
C LEU A 94 15.70 -15.13 -8.31
N GLY A 95 14.39 -14.93 -8.18
CA GLY A 95 13.40 -15.98 -8.45
C GLY A 95 13.36 -16.42 -9.90
N SER A 96 13.34 -15.48 -10.84
CA SER A 96 13.39 -15.79 -12.27
C SER A 96 14.70 -16.47 -12.66
N VAL A 97 15.84 -15.96 -12.20
CA VAL A 97 17.17 -16.55 -12.47
C VAL A 97 17.23 -17.98 -11.97
N LEU A 98 16.79 -18.24 -10.73
CA LEU A 98 16.87 -19.58 -10.18
C LEU A 98 15.92 -20.55 -10.91
N THR A 99 14.67 -20.16 -11.14
CA THR A 99 13.70 -21.01 -11.84
C THR A 99 14.16 -21.35 -13.26
N THR A 100 14.68 -20.38 -14.00
CA THR A 100 15.29 -20.62 -15.32
C THR A 100 16.51 -21.52 -15.21
N THR A 101 17.42 -21.25 -14.27
CA THR A 101 18.65 -22.07 -14.10
C THR A 101 18.30 -23.53 -13.80
N LEU A 102 17.30 -23.78 -12.97
CA LEU A 102 16.79 -25.11 -12.67
C LEU A 102 16.22 -25.81 -13.91
N ALA A 103 15.42 -25.12 -14.71
CA ALA A 103 14.90 -25.65 -15.96
C ALA A 103 16.05 -25.99 -16.95
N LEU A 104 17.06 -25.13 -17.06
CA LEU A 104 18.22 -25.36 -17.92
C LEU A 104 19.08 -26.54 -17.44
N ILE A 105 19.27 -26.72 -16.13
CA ILE A 105 19.96 -27.89 -15.56
C ILE A 105 19.23 -29.18 -15.95
N ASN A 106 17.90 -29.18 -15.86
CA ASN A 106 17.09 -30.33 -16.21
C ASN A 106 17.21 -30.68 -17.70
N VAL A 107 17.09 -29.69 -18.59
CA VAL A 107 17.29 -29.86 -20.04
C VAL A 107 18.72 -30.32 -20.36
N GLY A 108 19.73 -29.70 -19.74
CA GLY A 108 21.13 -30.06 -19.94
C GLY A 108 21.43 -31.49 -19.49
N PHE A 109 20.90 -31.91 -18.34
CA PHE A 109 21.03 -33.28 -17.84
C PHE A 109 20.34 -34.29 -18.77
N THR A 110 19.13 -33.98 -19.23
CA THR A 110 18.40 -34.80 -20.22
C THR A 110 19.23 -35.02 -21.48
N ALA A 111 19.75 -33.93 -22.03
CA ALA A 111 20.50 -33.96 -23.26
C ALA A 111 21.84 -34.67 -23.11
N PHE A 112 22.52 -34.50 -21.97
CA PHE A 112 23.75 -35.23 -21.67
C PHE A 112 23.53 -36.76 -21.71
N LEU A 113 22.36 -37.25 -21.32
CA LEU A 113 22.01 -38.67 -21.40
C LEU A 113 21.66 -39.15 -22.81
N MET A 114 21.11 -38.28 -23.68
CA MET A 114 20.70 -38.63 -25.05
C MET A 114 21.81 -38.48 -26.10
N PHE A 115 22.72 -37.50 -25.94
CA PHE A 115 23.72 -37.18 -26.96
C PHE A 115 25.03 -37.95 -26.76
N ILE A 116 25.44 -38.70 -27.79
CA ILE A 116 26.73 -39.41 -27.82
C ILE A 116 27.87 -38.50 -28.32
N SER A 117 27.56 -37.46 -29.10
CA SER A 117 28.54 -36.54 -29.70
C SER A 117 28.84 -35.34 -28.79
N ALA A 118 30.13 -35.11 -28.51
CA ALA A 118 30.58 -33.95 -27.73
C ALA A 118 30.30 -32.60 -28.45
N HIS A 119 30.21 -32.60 -29.77
CA HIS A 119 29.91 -31.39 -30.55
C HIS A 119 28.50 -30.89 -30.30
N ASP A 120 27.51 -31.79 -30.30
CA ASP A 120 26.10 -31.44 -30.10
C ASP A 120 25.85 -30.95 -28.67
N LEU A 121 26.55 -31.54 -27.69
CA LEU A 121 26.52 -31.07 -26.30
C LEU A 121 27.09 -29.65 -26.17
N ALA A 122 28.17 -29.32 -26.90
CA ALA A 122 28.74 -27.97 -26.90
C ALA A 122 27.79 -26.94 -27.54
N LEU A 123 27.13 -27.30 -28.65
CA LEU A 123 26.11 -26.44 -29.27
C LEU A 123 24.95 -26.18 -28.32
N LEU A 124 24.44 -27.22 -27.64
CA LEU A 124 23.39 -27.09 -26.65
C LEU A 124 23.81 -26.20 -25.48
N ALA A 125 25.03 -26.38 -24.95
CA ALA A 125 25.54 -25.54 -23.86
C ALA A 125 25.54 -24.06 -24.25
N GLY A 126 25.91 -23.73 -25.49
CA GLY A 126 25.78 -22.38 -26.05
C GLY A 126 24.34 -21.86 -26.06
N LEU A 127 23.38 -22.68 -26.51
CA LEU A 127 21.95 -22.34 -26.52
C LEU A 127 21.38 -22.12 -25.11
N LEU A 128 21.75 -22.96 -24.14
CA LEU A 128 21.33 -22.82 -22.75
C LEU A 128 21.90 -21.54 -22.11
N ALA A 129 23.17 -21.22 -22.37
CA ALA A 129 23.80 -19.99 -21.91
C ALA A 129 23.13 -18.75 -22.52
N PHE A 130 22.82 -18.78 -23.82
CA PHE A 130 22.05 -17.73 -24.48
C PHE A 130 20.66 -17.57 -23.87
N SER A 131 19.93 -18.68 -23.66
CA SER A 131 18.60 -18.68 -23.03
C SER A 131 18.63 -18.09 -21.62
N LEU A 132 19.68 -18.37 -20.84
CA LEU A 132 19.86 -17.78 -19.52
C LEU A 132 20.02 -16.26 -19.63
N GLY A 133 20.90 -15.78 -20.52
CA GLY A 133 21.11 -14.36 -20.75
C GLY A 133 19.82 -13.61 -21.14
N VAL A 134 19.06 -14.16 -22.08
CA VAL A 134 17.76 -13.62 -22.51
C VAL A 134 16.76 -13.59 -21.35
N SER A 135 16.71 -14.65 -20.54
CA SER A 135 15.80 -14.72 -19.40
C SER A 135 16.12 -13.66 -18.33
N VAL A 136 17.40 -13.46 -18.00
CA VAL A 136 17.82 -12.42 -17.04
C VAL A 136 17.49 -11.03 -17.58
N PHE A 137 17.77 -10.80 -18.87
CA PHE A 137 17.42 -9.54 -19.54
C PHE A 137 15.91 -9.27 -19.46
N ALA A 138 15.08 -10.23 -19.88
CA ALA A 138 13.63 -10.12 -19.86
C ALA A 138 13.08 -9.88 -18.44
N ALA A 139 13.55 -10.65 -17.45
CA ALA A 139 13.16 -10.48 -16.05
C ALA A 139 13.48 -9.07 -15.55
N SER A 140 14.65 -8.53 -15.89
CA SER A 140 15.06 -7.19 -15.48
C SER A 140 14.26 -6.08 -16.18
N ALA A 141 13.94 -6.26 -17.46
CA ALA A 141 13.19 -5.31 -18.28
C ALA A 141 11.72 -5.21 -17.84
N ILE A 142 11.09 -6.35 -17.52
CA ILE A 142 9.69 -6.42 -17.08
C ILE A 142 9.54 -5.94 -15.62
N THR A 143 10.45 -6.35 -14.73
CA THR A 143 10.34 -6.02 -13.29
C THR A 143 10.62 -4.54 -13.00
N GLY A 144 11.52 -3.92 -13.77
CA GLY A 144 12.01 -2.56 -13.50
C GLY A 144 10.91 -1.48 -13.43
N PRO A 145 10.04 -1.35 -14.45
CA PRO A 145 8.94 -0.38 -14.44
C PRO A 145 7.97 -0.56 -13.26
N VAL A 146 7.53 -1.79 -12.99
CA VAL A 146 6.56 -2.08 -11.92
C VAL A 146 7.12 -1.69 -10.54
N VAL A 147 8.36 -2.08 -10.24
CA VAL A 147 8.98 -1.75 -8.95
C VAL A 147 9.22 -0.24 -8.80
N ARG A 148 9.55 0.48 -9.88
CA ARG A 148 9.67 1.94 -9.85
C ARG A 148 8.33 2.59 -9.53
N SER A 149 7.26 2.21 -10.24
CA SER A 149 5.92 2.74 -9.99
C SER A 149 5.46 2.51 -8.54
N LEU A 150 5.68 1.31 -7.99
CA LEU A 150 5.38 1.02 -6.58
C LEU A 150 6.19 1.89 -5.61
N ARG A 151 7.46 2.18 -5.92
CA ARG A 151 8.29 3.08 -5.12
C ARG A 151 7.80 4.53 -5.20
N ASP A 152 7.37 4.98 -6.38
CA ASP A 152 6.84 6.32 -6.59
C ASP A 152 5.52 6.52 -5.84
N LEU A 153 4.63 5.52 -5.90
CA LEU A 153 3.41 5.45 -5.08
C LEU A 153 3.73 5.53 -3.58
N GLY A 154 4.66 4.71 -3.10
CA GLY A 154 5.09 4.74 -1.69
C GLY A 154 5.68 6.09 -1.28
N THR A 155 6.45 6.73 -2.16
CA THR A 155 7.03 8.06 -1.92
C THR A 155 5.95 9.13 -1.85
N ALA A 156 4.95 9.07 -2.73
CA ALA A 156 3.83 10.01 -2.71
C ALA A 156 2.97 9.86 -1.45
N VAL A 157 2.68 8.62 -1.04
CA VAL A 157 1.96 8.34 0.22
C VAL A 157 2.75 8.87 1.41
N ALA A 158 4.08 8.71 1.45
CA ALA A 158 4.92 9.27 2.50
C ALA A 158 4.80 10.81 2.56
N LYS A 159 4.82 11.49 1.40
CA LYS A 159 4.64 12.95 1.34
C LYS A 159 3.27 13.40 1.82
N ILE A 160 2.20 12.72 1.38
CA ILE A 160 0.83 12.96 1.85
C ILE A 160 0.75 12.79 3.37
N SER A 161 1.36 11.72 3.91
CA SER A 161 1.37 11.46 5.36
C SER A 161 2.14 12.51 6.16
N SER A 162 3.12 13.19 5.55
CA SER A 162 3.83 14.32 6.14
C SER A 162 3.09 15.67 6.01
N GLY A 163 1.90 15.69 5.41
CA GLY A 163 1.05 16.88 5.27
C GLY A 163 1.15 17.59 3.91
N ASP A 164 1.95 17.09 2.97
CA ASP A 164 1.98 17.61 1.60
C ASP A 164 0.84 16.99 0.77
N LEU A 165 -0.36 17.57 0.94
CA LEU A 165 -1.59 17.10 0.32
C LEU A 165 -1.71 17.50 -1.16
N LYS A 166 -0.77 18.28 -1.70
CA LYS A 166 -0.78 18.72 -3.12
C LYS A 166 -0.09 17.74 -4.04
N VAL A 167 0.67 16.80 -3.50
CA VAL A 167 1.33 15.74 -4.28
C VAL A 167 0.29 14.91 -5.01
N ARG A 168 0.58 14.60 -6.28
CA ARG A 168 -0.21 13.70 -7.13
C ARG A 168 0.71 12.70 -7.80
N VAL A 169 0.21 11.47 -7.94
CA VAL A 169 0.91 10.38 -8.63
C VAL A 169 0.45 10.36 -10.09
N PRO A 170 1.38 10.30 -11.07
CA PRO A 170 1.01 10.15 -12.47
C PRO A 170 0.35 8.77 -12.70
N VAL A 171 -0.74 8.76 -13.46
CA VAL A 171 -1.45 7.53 -13.84
C VAL A 171 -0.97 7.09 -15.21
N GLU A 172 0.16 6.37 -15.24
CA GLU A 172 0.81 5.92 -16.48
C GLU A 172 0.36 4.52 -16.92
N SER A 173 -0.23 3.74 -16.01
CA SER A 173 -0.61 2.35 -16.23
C SER A 173 -2.12 2.16 -16.24
N GLY A 174 -2.62 1.24 -17.06
CA GLY A 174 -4.02 0.81 -17.11
C GLY A 174 -4.33 -0.45 -16.28
N ASP A 175 -3.35 -0.92 -15.51
CA ASP A 175 -3.45 -2.12 -14.66
C ASP A 175 -3.79 -1.77 -13.19
N GLU A 176 -3.68 -2.75 -12.30
CA GLU A 176 -3.95 -2.60 -10.87
C GLU A 176 -3.06 -1.52 -10.20
N VAL A 177 -1.85 -1.29 -10.71
CA VAL A 177 -0.96 -0.24 -10.21
C VAL A 177 -1.50 1.14 -10.58
N GLY A 178 -2.06 1.28 -11.78
CA GLY A 178 -2.79 2.49 -12.20
C GLY A 178 -4.02 2.77 -11.36
N VAL A 179 -4.84 1.75 -11.08
CA VAL A 179 -6.01 1.87 -10.20
C VAL A 179 -5.62 2.33 -8.80
N LEU A 180 -4.49 1.82 -8.27
CA LEU A 180 -3.95 2.25 -6.98
C LEU A 180 -3.50 3.73 -7.02
N ALA A 181 -2.86 4.17 -8.10
CA ALA A 181 -2.49 5.58 -8.29
C ALA A 181 -3.71 6.52 -8.26
N VAL A 182 -4.78 6.15 -8.98
CA VAL A 182 -6.06 6.89 -8.96
C VAL A 182 -6.64 6.96 -7.55
N SER A 183 -6.61 5.84 -6.83
CA SER A 183 -7.13 5.76 -5.45
C SER A 183 -6.35 6.64 -4.48
N ILE A 184 -5.02 6.68 -4.59
CA ILE A 184 -4.15 7.56 -3.79
C ILE A 184 -4.44 9.03 -4.10
N ASN A 185 -4.59 9.40 -5.37
CA ASN A 185 -4.93 10.77 -5.75
C ASN A 185 -6.30 11.20 -5.22
N ALA A 186 -7.30 10.32 -5.26
CA ALA A 186 -8.62 10.58 -4.71
C ALA A 186 -8.58 10.78 -3.18
N MET A 187 -7.79 9.96 -2.47
CA MET A 187 -7.56 10.13 -1.04
C MET A 187 -6.86 11.47 -0.72
N ALA A 188 -5.82 11.83 -1.47
CA ALA A 188 -5.12 13.11 -1.32
C ALA A 188 -6.07 14.31 -1.49
N ALA A 189 -6.94 14.26 -2.52
CA ALA A 189 -7.93 15.30 -2.77
C ALA A 189 -8.97 15.43 -1.63
N LYS A 190 -9.42 14.31 -1.05
CA LYS A 190 -10.33 14.34 0.10
C LYS A 190 -9.68 14.94 1.34
N LEU A 191 -8.42 14.59 1.60
CA LEU A 191 -7.66 15.17 2.72
C LEU A 191 -7.45 16.67 2.53
N GLU A 192 -7.10 17.10 1.32
CA GLU A 192 -6.91 18.52 0.99
C GLU A 192 -8.20 19.32 1.22
N ALA A 193 -9.32 18.84 0.67
CA ALA A 193 -10.62 19.47 0.86
C ALA A 193 -11.04 19.53 2.34
N GLY A 194 -10.75 18.48 3.12
CA GLY A 194 -11.00 18.47 4.56
C GLY A 194 -10.17 19.51 5.31
N ALA A 195 -8.88 19.61 4.99
CA ALA A 195 -7.97 20.58 5.59
C ALA A 195 -8.36 22.03 5.25
N ASP A 196 -8.77 22.30 4.01
CA ASP A 196 -9.28 23.61 3.61
C ASP A 196 -10.56 23.95 4.36
N LYS A 197 -11.46 22.97 4.52
CA LYS A 197 -12.70 23.20 5.27
C LYS A 197 -12.45 23.50 6.74
N GLU A 198 -11.50 22.82 7.37
CA GLU A 198 -11.11 23.09 8.75
C GLU A 198 -10.53 24.51 8.91
N ARG A 199 -9.74 24.97 7.94
CA ARG A 199 -9.17 26.34 7.93
C ARG A 199 -10.28 27.38 7.84
N GLU A 200 -11.22 27.21 6.92
CA GLU A 200 -12.39 28.10 6.79
C GLU A 200 -13.17 28.17 8.10
N LEU A 201 -13.53 27.02 8.68
CA LEU A 201 -14.29 26.97 9.94
C LEU A 201 -13.53 27.62 11.10
N THR A 202 -12.22 27.41 11.16
CA THR A 202 -11.37 28.05 12.18
C THR A 202 -11.34 29.56 12.00
N GLN A 203 -11.27 30.05 10.76
CA GLN A 203 -11.31 31.48 10.47
C GLN A 203 -12.66 32.09 10.83
N SER A 204 -13.77 31.50 10.36
CA SER A 204 -15.11 31.98 10.70
C SER A 204 -15.37 31.97 12.21
N ARG A 205 -14.87 30.96 12.94
CA ARG A 205 -14.95 30.93 14.40
C ARG A 205 -14.18 32.09 15.03
N ARG A 206 -12.98 32.42 14.55
CA ARG A 206 -12.19 33.56 15.05
C ARG A 206 -12.89 34.89 14.79
N GLU A 207 -13.43 35.06 13.60
CA GLU A 207 -14.19 36.26 13.21
C GLU A 207 -15.43 36.43 14.09
N LEU A 208 -16.20 35.36 14.31
CA LEU A 208 -17.36 35.37 15.21
C LEU A 208 -16.97 35.76 16.65
N VAL A 209 -15.93 35.13 17.21
CA VAL A 209 -15.45 35.45 18.57
C VAL A 209 -15.00 36.90 18.66
N SER A 210 -14.32 37.42 17.63
CA SER A 210 -13.89 38.82 17.59
C SER A 210 -15.09 39.78 17.53
N ALA A 211 -16.08 39.48 16.69
CA ALA A 211 -17.30 40.29 16.56
C ALA A 211 -18.08 40.34 17.88
N VAL A 212 -18.35 39.17 18.48
CA VAL A 212 -19.04 39.08 19.77
C VAL A 212 -18.25 39.81 20.87
N SER A 213 -16.92 39.66 20.91
CA SER A 213 -16.10 40.37 21.90
C SER A 213 -16.13 41.90 21.75
N HIS A 214 -16.21 42.39 20.51
CA HIS A 214 -16.35 43.83 20.25
C HIS A 214 -17.71 44.32 20.73
N ASP A 215 -18.78 43.60 20.41
CA ASP A 215 -20.15 43.99 20.73
C ASP A 215 -20.44 43.90 22.23
N LEU A 216 -19.79 43.00 22.96
CA LEU A 216 -19.88 42.92 24.42
C LEU A 216 -19.04 43.99 25.15
N ARG A 217 -17.98 44.53 24.53
CA ARG A 217 -17.09 45.51 25.18
C ARG A 217 -17.79 46.85 25.42
N THR A 218 -18.59 47.31 24.47
CA THR A 218 -19.33 48.58 24.54
C THR A 218 -20.30 48.65 25.72
N PRO A 219 -21.26 47.71 25.88
CA PRO A 219 -22.19 47.70 27.01
C PRO A 219 -21.45 47.52 28.35
N LEU A 220 -20.43 46.65 28.41
CA LEU A 220 -19.63 46.47 29.62
C LEU A 220 -18.86 47.74 30.03
N ALA A 221 -18.32 48.49 29.07
CA ALA A 221 -17.67 49.78 29.35
C ALA A 221 -18.69 50.81 29.87
N SER A 222 -19.89 50.84 29.30
CA SER A 222 -20.98 51.72 29.74
C SER A 222 -21.42 51.40 31.18
N ILE A 223 -21.68 50.12 31.48
CA ILE A 223 -21.97 49.64 32.83
C ILE A 223 -20.86 50.06 33.79
N ARG A 224 -19.60 49.84 33.42
CA ARG A 224 -18.45 50.17 34.26
C ARG A 224 -18.41 51.66 34.58
N VAL A 225 -18.55 52.54 33.59
CA VAL A 225 -18.52 54.00 33.79
C VAL A 225 -19.67 54.47 34.68
N MET A 226 -20.87 53.94 34.48
CA MET A 226 -22.03 54.26 35.34
C MET A 226 -21.80 53.85 36.79
N VAL A 227 -21.29 52.63 37.02
CA VAL A 227 -21.00 52.12 38.36
C VAL A 227 -19.84 52.89 39.02
N GLU A 228 -18.74 53.15 38.31
CA GLU A 228 -17.61 53.94 38.84
C GLU A 228 -18.05 55.35 39.25
N SER A 229 -18.88 56.02 38.44
CA SER A 229 -19.40 57.35 38.76
C SER A 229 -20.23 57.39 40.05
N LEU A 230 -20.97 56.31 40.33
CA LEU A 230 -21.74 56.15 41.57
C LEU A 230 -20.82 55.87 42.78
N VAL A 231 -19.80 55.04 42.60
CA VAL A 231 -18.85 54.65 43.66
C VAL A 231 -17.95 55.81 44.05
N ASP A 232 -17.48 56.59 43.09
CA ASP A 232 -16.58 57.73 43.32
C ASP A 232 -17.29 58.95 43.90
N GLY A 233 -18.62 58.91 44.03
CA GLY A 233 -19.43 59.99 44.60
C GLY A 233 -19.48 61.25 43.74
N VAL A 234 -19.24 61.12 42.43
CA VAL A 234 -19.27 62.24 41.45
C VAL A 234 -20.71 62.63 41.07
N VAL A 235 -21.68 61.79 41.45
CA VAL A 235 -23.10 62.01 41.22
C VAL A 235 -23.74 62.51 42.52
N ASP A 236 -24.11 63.79 42.54
CA ASP A 236 -24.54 64.49 43.76
C ASP A 236 -26.07 64.44 43.97
N ASP A 237 -26.83 64.02 42.96
CA ASP A 237 -28.29 64.02 42.98
C ASP A 237 -28.90 62.61 42.87
N GLN A 238 -29.92 62.36 43.69
CA GLN A 238 -30.58 61.05 43.79
C GLN A 238 -31.26 60.63 42.48
N GLU A 239 -31.71 61.58 41.65
CA GLU A 239 -32.40 61.30 40.39
C GLU A 239 -31.43 60.73 39.34
N THR A 240 -30.23 61.30 39.20
CA THR A 240 -29.17 60.81 38.33
C THR A 240 -28.65 59.46 38.78
N ALA A 241 -28.54 59.23 40.10
CA ALA A 241 -28.16 57.94 40.65
C ALA A 241 -29.16 56.83 40.28
N ASP A 242 -30.46 57.10 40.45
CA ASP A 242 -31.54 56.18 40.06
C ASP A 242 -31.53 55.88 38.56
N ARG A 243 -31.26 56.90 37.73
CA ARG A 243 -31.14 56.77 36.27
C ARG A 243 -29.97 55.86 35.88
N TYR A 244 -28.80 56.02 36.48
CA TYR A 244 -27.62 55.17 36.20
C TYR A 244 -27.85 53.72 36.60
N LEU A 245 -28.52 53.47 37.73
CA LEU A 245 -28.88 52.12 38.16
C LEU A 245 -29.88 51.46 37.19
N ARG A 246 -30.91 52.18 36.73
CA ARG A 246 -31.86 51.65 35.73
C ARG A 246 -31.22 51.37 34.37
N ASN A 247 -30.33 52.25 33.92
CA ASN A 247 -29.58 52.05 32.68
C ASN A 247 -28.62 50.86 32.80
N THR A 248 -27.94 50.70 33.94
CA THR A 248 -27.09 49.54 34.23
C THR A 248 -27.90 48.24 34.19
N LEU A 249 -29.08 48.22 34.83
CA LEU A 249 -29.96 47.05 34.80
C LEU A 249 -30.42 46.72 33.37
N SER A 250 -30.81 47.73 32.60
CA SER A 250 -31.22 47.55 31.20
C SER A 250 -30.09 46.98 30.35
N GLU A 251 -28.86 47.43 30.56
CA GLU A 251 -27.70 46.95 29.81
C GLU A 251 -27.31 45.51 30.19
N VAL A 252 -27.47 45.14 31.47
CA VAL A 252 -27.30 43.76 31.95
C VAL A 252 -28.38 42.83 31.38
N GLU A 253 -29.65 43.27 31.32
CA GLU A 253 -30.74 42.52 30.70
C GLU A 253 -30.51 42.34 29.20
N TYR A 254 -30.06 43.38 28.50
CA TYR A 254 -29.67 43.32 27.10
C TYR A 254 -28.55 42.30 26.86
N LEU A 255 -27.48 42.35 27.66
CA LEU A 255 -26.39 41.37 27.60
C LEU A 255 -26.86 39.94 27.91
N GLY A 256 -27.79 39.77 28.85
CA GLY A 256 -28.37 38.48 29.21
C GLY A 256 -29.24 37.86 28.13
N GLN A 257 -29.76 38.65 27.17
CA GLN A 257 -30.48 38.13 26.00
C GLN A 257 -29.56 37.69 24.86
N LEU A 258 -28.30 38.12 24.88
CA LEU A 258 -27.28 37.84 23.86
C LEU A 258 -26.50 36.54 24.10
N VAL A 259 -26.54 36.00 25.32
CA VAL A 259 -25.79 34.81 25.77
C VAL A 259 -26.75 33.69 26.14
#